data_AF-A0A2W4J5U9-F1
#
_entry.id   AF-A0A2W4J5U9-F1
#
_cell.length_a   1.000
_cell.length_b   1.000
_cell.length_c   1.000
_cell.angle_alpha   90.00
_cell.angle_beta   90.00
_cell.angle_gamma   90.00
#
_symmetry.space_group_name_H-M   'P 1'
#
loop_
_entity.id
_entity.type
_entity.pdbx_description
1 polymer ?
#
loop_
_entity_poly.entity_id
_entity_poly.type
_entity_poly.pdbx_seq_one_letter_code
_entity_poly.pdbx_strand_id
1 'polypeptide(L)'
;ARNNHGSWFDAQRAALALFIGQRTLAREILEGVKMRRIDTQIAPDGRQPYELARTRSLHYSGFNLEALGRLAEMARHVDVNLWGYRSPTGGSLRAALDYVAPYADPRRKWPGQQIREEPPDLMLMNLRRARVALDDAKYAEYLRHIPSDVAGTHRSALLYPDRPNEGRGATR
;
A
#
# COMPACT_ATOMS: atom_id res chain seq x y z
N ALA A 1 -8.71 15.12 -8.33
CA ALA A 1 -7.41 15.44 -7.71
C ALA A 1 -6.31 14.55 -8.27
N ARG A 2 -5.05 15.00 -8.28
CA ARG A 2 -3.89 14.25 -8.82
C ARG A 2 -3.14 13.42 -7.77
N ASN A 3 -3.28 13.74 -6.49
CA ASN A 3 -2.61 13.10 -5.36
C ASN A 3 -3.52 12.07 -4.65
N ASN A 4 -3.15 11.67 -3.43
CA ASN A 4 -3.85 10.72 -2.57
C ASN A 4 -5.37 10.96 -2.44
N HIS A 5 -5.85 12.21 -2.53
CA HIS A 5 -7.28 12.50 -2.50
C HIS A 5 -8.03 11.84 -3.68
N GLY A 6 -7.40 11.77 -4.86
CA GLY A 6 -7.99 11.09 -6.03
C GLY A 6 -8.10 9.58 -5.81
N SER A 7 -7.09 8.98 -5.18
CA SER A 7 -7.06 7.56 -4.84
C SER A 7 -8.14 7.23 -3.80
N TRP A 8 -8.27 8.03 -2.75
CA TRP A 8 -9.32 7.86 -1.75
C TRP A 8 -10.73 8.15 -2.28
N PHE A 9 -10.88 9.06 -3.24
CA PHE A 9 -12.14 9.31 -3.91
C PHE A 9 -12.59 8.06 -4.69
N ASP A 10 -11.71 7.47 -5.50
CA ASP A 10 -12.04 6.25 -6.23
C ASP A 10 -12.26 5.06 -5.29
N ALA A 11 -11.51 4.98 -4.17
CA ALA A 11 -11.70 3.92 -3.18
C ALA A 11 -13.11 3.97 -2.57
N GLN A 12 -13.58 5.16 -2.20
CA GLN A 12 -14.94 5.33 -1.68
C GLN A 12 -16.00 5.00 -2.74
N ARG A 13 -15.84 5.48 -3.98
CA ARG A 13 -16.79 5.20 -5.06
C ARG A 13 -16.85 3.72 -5.41
N ALA A 14 -15.71 3.04 -5.51
CA ALA A 14 -15.65 1.62 -5.78
C ALA A 14 -16.30 0.81 -4.66
N ALA A 15 -16.03 1.15 -3.39
CA ALA A 15 -16.64 0.48 -2.24
C ALA A 15 -18.16 0.61 -2.24
N LEU A 16 -18.68 1.84 -2.46
CA LEU A 16 -20.12 2.09 -2.53
C LEU A 16 -20.76 1.35 -3.71
N ALA A 17 -20.16 1.41 -4.90
CA ALA A 17 -20.67 0.71 -6.08
C ALA A 17 -20.74 -0.81 -5.86
N LEU A 18 -19.72 -1.42 -5.25
CA LEU A 18 -19.74 -2.83 -4.87
C LEU A 18 -20.84 -3.13 -3.84
N PHE A 19 -20.97 -2.29 -2.80
CA PHE A 19 -21.94 -2.48 -1.73
C PHE A 19 -23.39 -2.46 -2.23
N ILE A 20 -23.73 -1.56 -3.15
CA ILE A 20 -25.08 -1.46 -3.73
C ILE A 20 -25.29 -2.36 -4.97
N GLY A 21 -24.36 -3.29 -5.24
CA GLY A 21 -24.49 -4.27 -6.33
C GLY A 21 -24.21 -3.72 -7.74
N GLN A 22 -23.74 -2.48 -7.88
CA GLN A 22 -23.37 -1.87 -9.17
C GLN A 22 -22.00 -2.36 -9.67
N ARG A 23 -21.92 -3.67 -9.98
CA ARG A 23 -20.67 -4.35 -10.37
C ARG A 23 -20.02 -3.77 -11.64
N THR A 24 -20.81 -3.38 -12.64
CA THR A 24 -20.29 -2.75 -13.88
C THR A 24 -19.62 -1.42 -13.59
N LEU A 25 -20.25 -0.55 -12.80
CA LEU A 25 -19.67 0.73 -12.39
C LEU A 25 -18.40 0.51 -11.54
N ALA A 26 -18.45 -0.44 -10.59
CA ALA A 26 -17.27 -0.79 -9.80
C ALA A 26 -16.09 -1.20 -10.70
N ARG A 27 -16.33 -2.07 -11.69
CA ARG A 27 -15.31 -2.49 -12.66
C ARG A 27 -14.77 -1.31 -13.46
N GLU A 28 -15.61 -0.39 -13.93
CA GLU A 28 -15.18 0.80 -14.68
C GLU A 28 -14.30 1.73 -13.82
N ILE A 29 -14.68 1.95 -12.56
CA ILE A 29 -13.89 2.74 -11.61
C ILE A 29 -12.52 2.10 -11.43
N LEU A 30 -12.52 0.80 -11.10
CA LEU A 30 -11.33 0.02 -10.73
C LEU A 30 -10.39 -0.20 -11.91
N GLU A 31 -10.90 -0.45 -13.11
CA GLU A 31 -10.08 -0.55 -14.32
C GLU A 31 -9.41 0.79 -14.64
N GLY A 32 -10.14 1.89 -14.51
CA GLY A 32 -9.58 3.22 -14.73
C GLY A 32 -8.58 3.67 -13.67
N VAL A 33 -8.41 2.97 -12.55
CA VAL A 33 -7.33 3.23 -11.56
C VAL A 33 -5.94 3.10 -12.20
N LYS A 34 -5.77 2.18 -13.16
CA LYS A 34 -4.54 1.98 -13.91
C LYS A 34 -4.02 3.31 -14.47
N MET A 35 -4.80 3.93 -15.35
CA MET A 35 -4.45 5.19 -16.00
C MET A 35 -4.58 6.40 -15.06
N ARG A 36 -5.68 6.50 -14.30
CA ARG A 36 -5.98 7.73 -13.52
C ARG A 36 -5.21 7.85 -12.22
N ARG A 37 -4.61 6.75 -11.73
CA ARG A 37 -3.88 6.72 -10.45
C ARG A 37 -2.48 6.16 -10.64
N ILE A 38 -2.33 4.90 -11.02
CA ILE A 38 -1.00 4.27 -11.07
C ILE A 38 -0.07 5.02 -12.03
N ASP A 39 -0.51 5.26 -13.27
CA ASP A 39 0.31 5.94 -14.30
C ASP A 39 0.68 7.37 -13.93
N THR A 40 -0.21 8.07 -13.23
CA THR A 40 -0.03 9.50 -12.93
C THR A 40 0.62 9.77 -11.59
N GLN A 41 0.54 8.82 -10.64
CA GLN A 41 0.99 9.03 -9.27
C GLN A 41 2.26 8.26 -8.93
N ILE A 42 2.59 7.20 -9.67
CA ILE A 42 3.72 6.33 -9.34
C ILE A 42 4.76 6.41 -10.45
N ALA A 43 5.92 6.94 -10.10
CA ALA A 43 7.09 6.96 -10.96
C ALA A 43 7.67 5.53 -11.15
N PRO A 44 8.53 5.30 -12.15
CA PRO A 44 9.05 3.96 -12.45
C PRO A 44 9.86 3.35 -11.31
N ASP A 45 10.52 4.19 -10.51
CA ASP A 45 11.28 3.83 -9.31
C ASP A 45 10.41 3.70 -8.04
N GLY A 46 9.08 3.82 -8.17
CA GLY A 46 8.13 3.73 -7.07
C GLY A 46 7.90 5.04 -6.32
N ARG A 47 8.64 6.10 -6.62
CA ARG A 47 8.38 7.41 -6.02
C ARG A 47 6.96 7.87 -6.30
N GLN A 48 6.40 8.60 -5.35
CA GLN A 48 5.07 9.20 -5.48
C GLN A 48 5.22 10.73 -5.46
N PRO A 49 5.50 11.39 -6.61
CA PRO A 49 5.98 12.78 -6.64
C PRO A 49 5.05 13.77 -5.92
N TYR A 50 3.74 13.60 -6.07
CA TYR A 50 2.76 14.46 -5.40
C TYR A 50 2.76 14.32 -3.87
N GLU A 51 3.09 13.14 -3.35
CA GLU A 51 3.18 12.90 -1.91
C GLU A 51 4.55 13.28 -1.36
N LEU A 52 5.60 13.12 -2.17
CA LEU A 52 6.96 13.54 -1.85
C LEU A 52 7.11 15.06 -1.72
N ALA A 53 6.27 15.83 -2.39
CA ALA A 53 6.22 17.28 -2.25
C ALA A 53 5.60 17.77 -0.92
N ARG A 54 5.14 16.87 -0.05
CA ARG A 54 4.45 17.22 1.20
C ARG A 54 5.43 17.28 2.37
N THR A 55 5.11 18.09 3.37
CA THR A 55 5.92 18.24 4.60
C THR A 55 5.97 16.98 5.47
N ARG A 56 4.98 16.09 5.33
CA ARG A 56 4.92 14.75 5.92
C ARG A 56 4.94 13.70 4.80
N SER A 57 5.99 13.71 3.99
CA SER A 57 6.01 12.94 2.73
C SER A 57 5.99 11.43 2.91
N LEU A 58 6.60 10.88 3.97
CA LEU A 58 6.53 9.45 4.26
C LEU A 58 5.10 9.05 4.61
N HIS A 59 4.45 9.84 5.46
CA HIS A 59 3.04 9.66 5.82
C HIS A 59 2.14 9.65 4.60
N TYR A 60 2.22 10.68 3.74
CA TYR A 60 1.36 10.78 2.56
C TYR A 60 1.63 9.68 1.54
N SER A 61 2.88 9.22 1.41
CA SER A 61 3.23 8.09 0.55
C SER A 61 2.60 6.78 1.05
N GLY A 62 2.64 6.54 2.36
CA GLY A 62 1.97 5.39 2.99
C GLY A 62 0.44 5.49 2.93
N PHE A 63 -0.10 6.69 3.12
CA PHE A 63 -1.54 6.97 3.08
C PHE A 63 -2.14 6.79 1.68
N ASN A 64 -1.42 7.19 0.64
CA ASN A 64 -1.84 6.92 -0.74
C ASN A 64 -1.77 5.42 -1.07
N LEU A 65 -0.70 4.73 -0.65
CA LEU A 65 -0.57 3.28 -0.79
C LEU A 65 -1.70 2.52 -0.10
N GLU A 66 -2.19 3.02 1.05
CA GLU A 66 -3.33 2.41 1.71
C GLU A 66 -4.57 2.45 0.80
N ALA A 67 -4.87 3.61 0.20
CA ALA A 67 -5.99 3.78 -0.73
C ALA A 67 -5.84 2.90 -1.97
N LEU A 68 -4.66 2.91 -2.59
CA LEU A 68 -4.36 2.14 -3.79
C LEU A 68 -4.41 0.63 -3.55
N GLY A 69 -3.92 0.16 -2.39
CA GLY A 69 -4.04 -1.24 -2.03
C GLY A 69 -5.49 -1.65 -1.73
N ARG A 70 -6.32 -0.77 -1.13
CA ARG A 70 -7.77 -1.04 -0.98
C ARG A 70 -8.47 -1.16 -2.32
N LEU A 71 -8.15 -0.27 -3.27
CA LEU A 71 -8.60 -0.36 -4.65
C LEU A 71 -8.19 -1.70 -5.27
N ALA A 72 -6.94 -2.13 -5.08
CA ALA A 72 -6.47 -3.41 -5.60
C ALA A 72 -7.19 -4.63 -5.01
N GLU A 73 -7.52 -4.62 -3.71
CA GLU A 73 -8.34 -5.67 -3.10
C GLU A 73 -9.77 -5.68 -3.66
N MET A 74 -10.41 -4.51 -3.80
CA MET A 74 -11.75 -4.40 -4.38
C MET A 74 -11.79 -4.84 -5.85
N ALA A 75 -10.74 -4.54 -6.62
CA ALA A 75 -10.59 -4.90 -8.03
C ALA A 75 -10.69 -6.41 -8.27
N ARG A 76 -10.25 -7.24 -7.32
CA ARG A 76 -10.33 -8.70 -7.40
C ARG A 76 -11.77 -9.21 -7.46
N HIS A 77 -12.72 -8.50 -6.87
CA HIS A 77 -14.14 -8.91 -6.85
C HIS A 77 -14.87 -8.66 -8.17
N VAL A 78 -14.22 -7.97 -9.11
CA VAL A 78 -14.75 -7.66 -10.43
C VAL A 78 -13.71 -7.93 -11.52
N ASP A 79 -12.83 -8.92 -11.30
CA ASP A 79 -11.86 -9.44 -12.27
C ASP A 79 -10.91 -8.38 -12.87
N VAL A 80 -10.49 -7.41 -12.05
CA VAL A 80 -9.49 -6.40 -12.40
C VAL A 80 -8.21 -6.67 -11.59
N ASN A 81 -7.08 -6.84 -12.28
CA ASN A 81 -5.79 -7.06 -11.64
C ASN A 81 -4.98 -5.75 -11.57
N LEU A 82 -5.02 -5.07 -10.42
CA LEU A 82 -4.19 -3.90 -10.15
C LEU A 82 -2.81 -4.25 -9.58
N TRP A 83 -2.68 -5.37 -8.87
CA TRP A 83 -1.40 -5.82 -8.32
C TRP A 83 -0.38 -6.21 -9.39
N GLY A 84 -0.86 -6.81 -10.48
CA GLY A 84 -0.05 -7.18 -11.65
C GLY A 84 0.07 -6.09 -12.70
N TYR A 85 -0.54 -4.92 -12.50
CA TYR A 85 -0.47 -3.84 -13.47
C TYR A 85 0.86 -3.07 -13.37
N ARG A 86 1.44 -2.79 -14.54
CA ARG A 86 2.60 -1.91 -14.71
C ARG A 86 2.24 -0.86 -15.76
N SER A 87 2.46 0.42 -15.45
CA SER A 87 2.24 1.51 -16.39
C SER A 87 3.21 1.40 -17.58
N PRO A 88 2.89 2.01 -18.74
CA PRO A 88 3.83 2.10 -19.86
C PRO A 88 5.18 2.74 -19.49
N THR A 89 5.20 3.61 -18.49
CA THR A 89 6.41 4.26 -17.98
C THR A 89 7.16 3.41 -16.94
N GLY A 90 6.54 2.36 -16.40
CA GLY A 90 7.15 1.42 -15.45
C GLY A 90 6.64 1.53 -14.01
N GLY A 91 5.78 2.50 -13.70
CA GLY A 91 5.14 2.64 -12.39
C GLY A 91 4.24 1.45 -12.04
N SER A 92 4.22 1.05 -10.77
CA SER A 92 3.38 -0.06 -10.30
C SER A 92 3.17 0.01 -8.78
N LEU A 93 2.12 -0.64 -8.27
CA LEU A 93 1.90 -0.74 -6.82
C LEU A 93 3.08 -1.40 -6.11
N ARG A 94 3.65 -2.44 -6.73
CA ARG A 94 4.86 -3.10 -6.21
C ARG A 94 6.04 -2.13 -6.13
N ALA A 95 6.30 -1.34 -7.17
CA ALA A 95 7.37 -0.35 -7.14
C ALA A 95 7.16 0.68 -6.01
N ALA A 96 5.94 1.20 -5.85
CA ALA A 96 5.64 2.15 -4.77
C ALA A 96 5.80 1.55 -3.38
N LEU A 97 5.39 0.30 -3.18
CA LEU A 97 5.65 -0.43 -1.94
C LEU A 97 7.14 -0.62 -1.71
N ASP A 98 7.89 -1.04 -2.72
CA ASP A 98 9.33 -1.27 -2.64
C ASP A 98 10.11 0.01 -2.30
N TYR A 99 9.61 1.16 -2.74
CA TYR A 99 10.19 2.46 -2.41
C TYR A 99 10.02 2.81 -0.93
N VAL A 100 8.86 2.55 -0.31
CA VAL A 100 8.59 2.95 1.09
C VAL A 100 8.89 1.87 2.12
N ALA A 101 8.84 0.59 1.75
CA ALA A 101 8.95 -0.55 2.66
C ALA A 101 10.22 -0.56 3.52
N PRO A 102 11.41 -0.17 3.00
CA PRO A 102 12.61 -0.17 3.82
C PRO A 102 12.58 0.81 4.99
N TYR A 103 11.73 1.82 4.96
CA TYR A 103 11.59 2.81 6.03
C TYR A 103 10.66 2.35 7.16
N ALA A 104 10.19 1.09 7.13
CA ALA A 104 9.68 0.42 8.32
C ALA A 104 10.80 0.09 9.32
N ASP A 105 12.07 0.07 8.88
CA ASP A 105 13.23 0.02 9.77
C ASP A 105 13.52 1.42 10.34
N PRO A 106 13.38 1.64 11.66
CA PRO A 106 13.65 2.94 12.26
C PRO A 106 15.10 3.40 12.12
N ARG A 107 16.03 2.50 11.79
CA ARG A 107 17.44 2.82 11.52
C ARG A 107 17.64 3.46 10.14
N ARG A 108 16.68 3.30 9.22
CA ARG A 108 16.75 3.89 7.86
C ARG A 108 16.13 5.28 7.86
N LYS A 109 16.97 6.29 7.60
CA LYS A 109 16.52 7.69 7.52
C LYS A 109 15.77 7.95 6.22
N TRP A 110 14.55 8.48 6.33
CA TRP A 110 13.77 8.93 5.19
C TRP A 110 14.44 10.13 4.49
N PRO A 111 14.68 10.08 3.16
CA PRO A 111 15.36 11.15 2.43
C PRO A 111 14.46 12.36 2.11
N GLY A 112 13.14 12.22 2.25
CA GLY A 112 12.18 13.31 1.99
C GLY A 112 11.86 14.14 3.24
N GLN A 113 11.04 15.17 3.07
CA GLN A 113 10.61 16.01 4.20
C GLN A 113 9.62 15.26 5.10
N GLN A 114 9.92 15.15 6.40
CA GLN A 114 9.03 14.55 7.38
C GLN A 114 9.11 15.35 8.69
N ILE A 115 8.26 16.38 8.81
CA ILE A 115 8.29 17.35 9.93
C ILE A 115 7.74 16.81 11.27
N ARG A 116 7.26 15.58 11.30
CA ARG A 116 6.74 14.89 12.50
C ARG A 116 7.18 13.44 12.45
N GLU A 117 7.50 12.85 13.58
CA GLU A 117 7.72 11.41 13.66
C GLU A 117 6.41 10.67 13.35
N GLU A 118 6.53 9.51 12.72
CA GLU A 118 5.40 8.63 12.42
C GLU A 118 5.43 7.44 13.37
N PRO A 119 4.27 6.92 13.77
CA PRO A 119 4.21 5.77 14.64
C PRO A 119 4.79 4.51 13.94
N PRO A 120 5.30 3.52 14.70
CA PRO A 120 5.91 2.32 14.13
C PRO A 120 4.96 1.48 13.26
N ASP A 121 3.65 1.66 13.40
CA ASP A 121 2.61 0.92 12.67
C ASP A 121 2.24 1.54 11.31
N LEU A 122 2.79 2.71 10.94
CA LEU A 122 2.44 3.45 9.72
C LEU A 122 2.36 2.55 8.47
N MET A 123 3.32 1.63 8.32
CA MET A 123 3.43 0.77 7.14
C MET A 123 2.84 -0.63 7.35
N LEU A 124 2.40 -0.99 8.56
CA LEU A 124 2.04 -2.36 8.91
C LEU A 124 0.89 -2.90 8.05
N MET A 125 -0.15 -2.09 7.82
CA MET A 125 -1.26 -2.47 6.94
C MET A 125 -0.81 -2.69 5.49
N ASN A 126 0.02 -1.77 4.98
CA ASN A 126 0.52 -1.82 3.60
C ASN A 126 1.42 -3.05 3.39
N LEU A 127 2.35 -3.31 4.31
CA LEU A 127 3.29 -4.42 4.23
C LEU A 127 2.61 -5.78 4.39
N ARG A 128 1.66 -5.91 5.33
CA ARG A 128 0.90 -7.16 5.49
C ARG A 128 0.05 -7.48 4.26
N ARG A 129 -0.62 -6.47 3.70
CA ARG A 129 -1.37 -6.61 2.44
C ARG A 129 -0.45 -7.00 1.29
N ALA A 130 0.68 -6.31 1.15
CA ALA A 130 1.68 -6.60 0.11
C ALA A 130 2.20 -8.04 0.23
N ARG A 131 2.58 -8.49 1.43
CA ARG A 131 3.04 -9.86 1.68
C ARG A 131 2.05 -10.91 1.16
N VAL A 132 0.75 -10.72 1.41
CA VAL A 132 -0.30 -11.66 0.94
C VAL A 132 -0.55 -11.53 -0.56
N ALA A 133 -0.69 -10.31 -1.08
CA ALA A 133 -1.06 -10.07 -2.47
C ALA A 133 0.06 -10.36 -3.48
N LEU A 134 1.32 -10.18 -3.05
CA LEU A 134 2.50 -10.24 -3.90
C LEU A 134 3.37 -11.49 -3.65
N ASP A 135 3.09 -12.24 -2.58
CA ASP A 135 3.79 -13.44 -2.12
C ASP A 135 5.33 -13.34 -2.18
N ASP A 136 5.84 -12.19 -1.75
CA ASP A 136 7.26 -11.85 -1.80
C ASP A 136 7.82 -11.77 -0.38
N ALA A 137 8.80 -12.62 -0.08
CA ALA A 137 9.38 -12.79 1.25
C ALA A 137 9.96 -11.49 1.82
N LYS A 138 10.38 -10.54 0.96
CA LYS A 138 10.94 -9.26 1.42
C LYS A 138 9.99 -8.46 2.31
N TYR A 139 8.67 -8.54 2.05
CA TYR A 139 7.69 -7.83 2.88
C TYR A 139 7.55 -8.45 4.27
N ALA A 140 7.74 -9.77 4.39
CA ALA A 140 7.86 -10.41 5.70
C ALA A 140 9.13 -9.95 6.43
N GLU A 141 10.24 -9.73 5.70
CA GLU A 141 11.45 -9.19 6.30
C GLU A 141 11.27 -7.77 6.85
N TYR A 142 10.63 -6.88 6.09
CA TYR A 142 10.35 -5.52 6.54
C TYR A 142 9.42 -5.48 7.76
N LEU A 143 8.46 -6.40 7.85
CA LEU A 143 7.58 -6.52 9.03
C LEU A 143 8.35 -6.84 10.31
N ARG A 144 9.49 -7.55 10.24
CA ARG A 144 10.33 -7.87 11.41
C ARG A 144 11.02 -6.65 12.03
N HIS A 145 11.06 -5.52 11.33
CA HIS A 145 11.60 -4.28 11.88
C HIS A 145 10.58 -3.50 12.72
N ILE A 146 9.30 -3.87 12.67
CA ILE A 146 8.25 -3.24 13.48
C ILE A 146 8.20 -3.95 14.84
N PRO A 147 8.15 -3.21 15.97
CA PRO A 147 8.07 -3.82 17.30
C PRO A 147 6.93 -4.84 17.40
N SER A 148 7.23 -6.00 18.00
CA SER A 148 6.32 -7.16 18.00
C SER A 148 5.02 -6.92 18.77
N ASP A 149 5.06 -6.09 19.82
CA ASP A 149 3.90 -5.66 20.60
C ASP A 149 2.96 -4.78 19.76
N VAL A 150 3.52 -3.88 18.95
CA VAL A 150 2.77 -3.07 17.98
C VAL A 150 2.20 -3.96 16.87
N ALA A 151 3.02 -4.82 16.27
CA ALA A 151 2.61 -5.68 15.16
C ALA A 151 1.53 -6.69 15.57
N GLY A 152 1.65 -7.26 16.78
CA GLY A 152 0.73 -8.27 17.32
C GLY A 152 -0.63 -7.71 17.75
N THR A 153 -0.70 -6.46 18.19
CA THR A 153 -1.96 -5.83 18.65
C THR A 153 -2.68 -5.05 17.55
N HIS A 154 -2.01 -4.72 16.45
CA HIS A 154 -2.62 -3.98 15.36
C HIS A 154 -3.63 -4.84 14.57
N ARG A 155 -4.82 -4.27 14.32
CA ARG A 155 -5.97 -4.94 13.65
C ARG A 155 -5.66 -5.62 12.32
N SER A 156 -4.61 -5.21 11.61
CA SER A 156 -4.20 -5.85 10.35
C SER A 156 -3.77 -7.31 10.55
N ALA A 157 -3.46 -7.74 11.78
CA ALA A 157 -3.19 -9.15 12.10
C ALA A 157 -4.43 -10.03 11.88
N LEU A 158 -5.63 -9.48 12.05
CA LEU A 158 -6.88 -10.19 11.80
C LEU A 158 -7.19 -10.29 10.30
N LEU A 159 -6.86 -9.24 9.55
CA LEU A 159 -7.12 -9.17 8.11
C LEU A 159 -6.08 -9.93 7.27
N TYR A 160 -4.84 -9.96 7.77
CA TYR A 160 -3.67 -10.51 7.07
C TYR A 160 -2.76 -11.24 8.08
N PRO A 161 -3.21 -12.39 8.62
CA PRO A 161 -2.52 -13.08 9.71
C PRO A 161 -1.10 -13.52 9.31
N ASP A 162 -0.19 -13.49 10.28
CA ASP A 162 1.20 -13.94 10.09
C ASP A 162 1.22 -15.46 9.84
N ARG A 163 2.15 -15.96 9.02
CA ARG A 163 2.20 -17.41 8.75
C ARG A 163 2.72 -18.13 10.00
N PRO A 164 2.23 -19.35 10.32
CA PRO A 164 2.55 -20.07 11.57
C PRO A 164 4.04 -20.25 11.91
N ASN A 165 4.96 -20.08 10.96
CA ASN A 165 6.40 -20.28 11.12
C ASN A 165 7.25 -18.99 10.98
N GLU A 166 6.64 -17.81 10.84
CA GLU A 166 7.38 -16.54 10.63
C GLU A 166 7.72 -15.81 11.95
N GLY A 167 7.17 -16.27 13.09
CA GLY A 167 7.32 -15.63 14.41
C GLY A 167 8.26 -16.31 15.41
N ARG A 168 8.88 -17.45 15.06
CA ARG A 168 9.89 -18.09 15.93
C ARG A 168 11.28 -17.61 15.51
N GLY A 169 11.70 -16.48 16.06
CA GLY A 169 13.13 -16.21 16.20
C GLY A 169 13.75 -17.43 16.88
N ALA A 170 14.73 -18.04 16.22
CA ALA A 170 15.49 -19.15 16.74
C ALA A 170 16.11 -18.74 18.08
N THR A 171 15.53 -19.22 19.18
CA THR A 171 16.25 -19.41 20.42
C THR A 171 17.04 -20.70 20.25
N ARG A 172 18.31 -20.57 19.89
CA ARG A 172 19.35 -21.54 20.20
C ARG A 172 20.47 -20.80 20.92
#